data_AF-A0A1T5DYP5-F1
#
_entry.id   AF-A0A1T5DYP5-F1
#
_cell.length_a   1.000
_cell.length_b   1.000
_cell.length_c   1.000
_cell.angle_alpha   90.00
_cell.angle_beta   90.00
_cell.angle_gamma   90.00
#
_symmetry.space_group_name_H-M   'P 1'
#
loop_
_entity.id
_entity.type
_entity.pdbx_description
1 polymer ?
#
loop_
_entity_poly.entity_id
_entity_poly.type
_entity_poly.pdbx_seq_one_letter_code
_entity_poly.pdbx_strand_id
1 'polypeptide(L)'
;MKNIIGILILIAVLISCSSRSKHKERKVTSLLELTNDSLVFHLDDSTHVLAKTLYQFTDDRGNEYFTFQNGEANEILIFDMKSGQLLKKIRIDYEGANGVTRFIGYYIKSLDEIYLSRPDKCEIILIDGNGNIKKKYNYESTDDGQMLIPGFFSTIIYTPLVFIEELMYIPQDLNPMLSDKMLERSSVTITIDTLTNGVKNLPMRFPPIVSVEDVKNHKTVGNEFSYSRCFNGRQFVYSFFYDEDIYITNPEHDSIFTRKAKSKYIDKVSPLGYQPDNLIQSNKIKCEVPMYRNLIYDEYREVYYRLVYPQTEMEKNEDYYEVFQFGRKAFSIIILNKDFEIIGETLFPEYTYVSGMMFVRKDGLYISDSHYKNPSFNENVLSFRRFELKNIED
;
A
#
# COMPACT_ATOMS: atom_id res chain seq x y z
N MET A 1 -83.61 -31.49 -12.56
CA MET A 1 -82.86 -31.20 -13.79
C MET A 1 -81.53 -30.59 -13.40
N LYS A 2 -80.42 -31.25 -13.81
CA LYS A 2 -79.06 -30.73 -14.09
C LYS A 2 -78.47 -29.70 -13.09
N ASN A 3 -77.27 -29.82 -12.54
CA ASN A 3 -76.09 -30.60 -12.87
C ASN A 3 -74.95 -30.15 -11.93
N ILE A 4 -73.97 -31.04 -11.73
CA ILE A 4 -72.53 -30.73 -11.59
C ILE A 4 -71.99 -30.31 -10.20
N ILE A 5 -71.38 -31.33 -9.59
CA ILE A 5 -70.14 -31.39 -8.81
C ILE A 5 -69.20 -30.18 -9.00
N GLY A 6 -68.82 -29.53 -7.91
CA GLY A 6 -67.75 -28.52 -7.89
C GLY A 6 -66.86 -28.73 -6.66
N ILE A 7 -65.74 -29.42 -6.87
CA ILE A 7 -64.63 -29.55 -5.91
C ILE A 7 -63.95 -28.18 -5.81
N LEU A 8 -64.04 -27.51 -4.66
CA LEU A 8 -63.30 -26.27 -4.40
C LEU A 8 -61.93 -26.62 -3.83
N ILE A 9 -60.93 -26.63 -4.72
CA ILE A 9 -59.52 -26.74 -4.38
C ILE A 9 -59.08 -25.45 -3.70
N LEU A 10 -58.62 -25.59 -2.45
CA LEU A 10 -58.02 -24.54 -1.65
C LEU A 10 -56.61 -24.22 -2.22
N ILE A 11 -56.52 -23.29 -3.17
CA ILE A 11 -55.23 -22.75 -3.62
C ILE A 11 -54.79 -21.70 -2.60
N ALA A 12 -53.96 -22.14 -1.65
CA ALA A 12 -53.17 -21.24 -0.82
C ALA A 12 -52.18 -20.50 -1.72
N VAL A 13 -52.51 -19.24 -2.05
CA VAL A 13 -51.56 -18.32 -2.68
C VAL A 13 -50.48 -18.02 -1.65
N LEU A 14 -49.38 -18.77 -1.73
CA LEU A 14 -48.12 -18.41 -1.11
C LEU A 14 -47.67 -17.10 -1.76
N ILE A 15 -47.96 -15.99 -1.08
CA ILE A 15 -47.32 -14.69 -1.32
C ILE A 15 -45.86 -14.87 -0.92
N SER A 16 -45.07 -15.38 -1.86
CA SER A 16 -43.62 -15.30 -1.81
C SER A 16 -43.26 -13.82 -1.93
N CYS A 17 -43.06 -13.17 -0.79
CA CYS A 17 -42.29 -11.95 -0.72
C CYS A 17 -40.88 -12.29 -1.20
N SER A 18 -40.66 -12.13 -2.49
CA SER A 18 -39.32 -11.91 -3.01
C SER A 18 -38.78 -10.67 -2.31
N SER A 19 -37.93 -10.88 -1.31
CA SER A 19 -37.05 -9.82 -0.83
C SER A 19 -36.10 -9.51 -1.99
N ARG A 20 -36.55 -8.62 -2.89
CA ARG A 20 -35.63 -7.80 -3.67
C ARG A 20 -34.70 -7.19 -2.64
N SER A 21 -33.44 -7.63 -2.64
CA SER A 21 -32.38 -6.92 -1.94
C SER A 21 -32.42 -5.49 -2.47
N LYS A 22 -32.97 -4.59 -1.67
CA LYS A 22 -32.69 -3.17 -1.87
C LYS A 22 -31.18 -3.08 -1.73
N HIS A 23 -30.49 -2.87 -2.85
CA HIS A 23 -29.16 -2.27 -2.79
C HIS A 23 -29.34 -1.04 -1.91
N LYS A 24 -28.85 -1.08 -0.67
CA LYS A 24 -28.66 0.13 0.13
C LYS A 24 -27.77 1.00 -0.75
N GLU A 25 -28.33 2.08 -1.31
CA GLU A 25 -27.53 3.11 -1.93
C GLU A 25 -26.45 3.51 -0.91
N ARG A 26 -25.19 3.46 -1.34
CA ARG A 26 -24.07 3.82 -0.49
C ARG A 26 -24.23 5.29 -0.15
N LYS A 27 -24.44 5.61 1.12
CA LYS A 27 -24.52 7.00 1.56
C LYS A 27 -23.14 7.61 1.45
N VAL A 28 -22.92 8.45 0.44
CA VAL A 28 -21.69 9.23 0.31
C VAL A 28 -21.81 10.38 1.29
N THR A 29 -21.06 10.32 2.39
CA THR A 29 -21.06 11.32 3.45
C THR A 29 -19.76 12.09 3.52
N SER A 30 -18.73 11.72 2.76
CA SER A 30 -17.43 12.37 2.81
C SER A 30 -16.73 12.45 1.45
N LEU A 31 -15.92 13.48 1.25
CA LEU A 31 -15.06 13.66 0.08
C LEU A 31 -13.70 14.26 0.47
N LEU A 32 -12.71 14.12 -0.41
CA LEU A 32 -11.42 14.80 -0.28
C LEU A 32 -11.46 16.10 -1.09
N GLU A 33 -11.26 17.24 -0.44
CA GLU A 33 -11.24 18.55 -1.09
C GLU A 33 -9.83 19.14 -1.10
N LEU A 34 -9.39 19.62 -2.27
CA LEU A 34 -8.12 20.29 -2.43
C LEU A 34 -8.13 21.63 -1.71
N THR A 35 -7.07 21.91 -0.97
CA THR A 35 -6.88 23.21 -0.30
C THR A 35 -5.79 24.04 -1.00
N ASN A 36 -5.63 25.29 -0.56
CA ASN A 36 -4.56 26.16 -1.05
C ASN A 36 -3.20 25.85 -0.41
N ASP A 37 -3.15 24.96 0.59
CA ASP A 37 -1.92 24.64 1.29
C ASP A 37 -1.07 23.62 0.51
N SER A 38 0.23 23.82 0.58
CA SER A 38 1.22 22.92 0.00
C SER A 38 2.45 22.80 0.89
N LEU A 39 3.17 21.70 0.71
CA LEU A 39 4.54 21.51 1.17
C LEU A 39 5.43 21.46 -0.05
N VAL A 40 6.58 22.14 0.02
CA VAL A 40 7.50 22.30 -1.12
C VAL A 40 8.90 22.00 -0.62
N PHE A 41 9.58 21.07 -1.26
CA PHE A 41 10.94 20.65 -0.93
C PHE A 41 11.84 20.90 -2.14
N HIS A 42 12.85 21.75 -1.95
CA HIS A 42 13.80 22.09 -3.01
C HIS A 42 14.86 21.01 -3.11
N LEU A 43 14.96 20.39 -4.28
CA LEU A 43 15.89 19.31 -4.57
C LEU A 43 17.18 19.88 -5.15
N ASP A 44 18.28 19.18 -4.94
CA ASP A 44 19.52 19.44 -5.67
C ASP A 44 19.57 18.64 -6.98
N ASP A 45 20.50 19.02 -7.86
CA ASP A 45 20.68 18.41 -9.19
C ASP A 45 20.97 16.90 -9.17
N SER A 46 21.29 16.33 -7.99
CA SER A 46 21.59 14.90 -7.81
C SER A 46 20.42 14.09 -7.28
N THR A 47 19.25 14.72 -7.10
CA THR A 47 18.09 14.12 -6.44
C THR A 47 16.92 14.00 -7.40
N HIS A 48 16.48 12.76 -7.63
CA HIS A 48 15.28 12.51 -8.43
C HIS A 48 14.00 12.78 -7.63
N VAL A 49 13.02 13.45 -8.25
CA VAL A 49 11.75 13.84 -7.60
C VAL A 49 10.88 12.67 -7.13
N LEU A 50 10.98 11.53 -7.81
CA LEU A 50 10.23 10.31 -7.45
C LEU A 50 10.81 9.65 -6.19
N ALA A 51 10.25 10.01 -5.04
CA ALA A 51 10.56 9.43 -3.74
C ALA A 51 9.82 8.08 -3.54
N LYS A 52 10.51 6.96 -3.80
CA LYS A 52 9.92 5.61 -3.65
C LYS A 52 9.63 5.23 -2.21
N THR A 53 10.39 5.76 -1.25
CA THR A 53 10.15 5.55 0.18
C THR A 53 10.31 6.88 0.88
N LEU A 54 9.28 7.30 1.60
CA LEU A 54 9.20 8.58 2.31
C LEU A 54 8.56 8.38 3.69
N TYR A 55 8.98 9.18 4.65
CA TYR A 55 8.45 9.19 6.01
C TYR A 55 8.51 10.59 6.60
N GLN A 56 7.66 10.82 7.59
CA GLN A 56 7.73 11.96 8.49
C GLN A 56 8.11 11.49 9.90
N PHE A 57 8.85 12.32 10.63
CA PHE A 57 9.05 12.12 12.07
C PHE A 57 9.14 13.47 12.77
N THR A 58 8.92 13.47 14.09
CA THR A 58 9.04 14.67 14.93
C THR A 58 10.08 14.39 16.01
N ASP A 59 11.02 15.32 16.23
CA ASP A 59 11.98 15.17 17.33
C ASP A 59 11.39 15.59 18.69
N ASP A 60 12.11 15.31 19.78
CA ASP A 60 11.68 15.63 21.15
C ASP A 60 11.49 17.13 21.41
N ARG A 61 11.98 18.00 20.50
CA ARG A 61 11.82 19.46 20.57
C ARG A 61 10.60 19.93 19.77
N GLY A 62 9.89 19.02 19.11
CA GLY A 62 8.71 19.32 18.30
C GLY A 62 9.01 19.78 16.88
N ASN A 63 10.25 19.61 16.39
CA ASN A 63 10.57 19.91 14.99
C ASN A 63 10.09 18.76 14.11
N GLU A 64 9.33 19.10 13.06
CA GLU A 64 8.82 18.14 12.08
C GLU A 64 9.80 18.00 10.90
N TYR A 65 10.07 16.77 10.50
CA TYR A 65 10.96 16.46 9.38
C TYR A 65 10.24 15.64 8.33
N PHE A 66 10.55 15.92 7.07
CA PHE A 66 10.21 15.09 5.93
C PHE A 66 11.46 14.37 5.44
N THR A 67 11.34 13.07 5.16
CA THR A 67 12.46 12.26 4.70
C THR A 67 12.08 11.44 3.49
N PHE A 68 13.03 11.19 2.61
CA PHE A 68 12.88 10.17 1.59
C PHE A 68 14.21 9.57 1.15
N GLN A 69 14.13 8.37 0.58
CA GLN A 69 15.27 7.64 0.04
C GLN A 69 15.66 8.22 -1.32
N ASN A 70 16.90 8.70 -1.47
CA ASN A 70 17.54 8.93 -2.77
C ASN A 70 18.30 7.66 -3.16
N GLY A 71 17.63 6.81 -3.93
CA GLY A 71 18.09 5.45 -4.22
C GLY A 71 19.32 5.35 -5.13
N GLU A 72 19.59 6.36 -5.94
CA GLU A 72 20.76 6.39 -6.83
C GLU A 72 22.05 6.71 -6.07
N ALA A 73 21.97 7.61 -5.07
CA ALA A 73 23.10 7.98 -4.23
C ALA A 73 23.23 7.10 -2.96
N ASN A 74 22.34 6.11 -2.77
CA ASN A 74 22.27 5.25 -1.59
C ASN A 74 22.21 6.07 -0.29
N GLU A 75 21.31 7.05 -0.25
CA GLU A 75 21.18 7.98 0.87
C GLU A 75 19.73 8.20 1.30
N ILE A 76 19.55 8.69 2.52
CA ILE A 76 18.27 9.22 3.02
C ILE A 76 18.42 10.73 3.15
N LEU A 77 17.52 11.47 2.50
CA LEU A 77 17.46 12.92 2.57
C LEU A 77 16.53 13.34 3.71
N ILE A 78 16.93 14.37 4.45
CA ILE A 78 16.16 14.92 5.57
C ILE A 78 15.94 16.41 5.32
N PHE A 79 14.67 16.79 5.28
CA PHE A 79 14.21 18.15 5.10
C PHE A 79 13.50 18.64 6.36
N ASP A 80 13.63 19.93 6.63
CA ASP A 80 12.72 20.62 7.54
C ASP A 80 11.33 20.66 6.91
N MET A 81 10.31 20.17 7.61
CA MET A 81 8.95 20.05 7.07
C MET A 81 8.36 21.41 6.69
N LYS A 82 8.66 22.46 7.47
CA LYS A 82 8.01 23.77 7.32
C LYS A 82 8.66 24.63 6.25
N SER A 83 9.99 24.72 6.27
CA SER A 83 10.76 25.56 5.35
C SER A 83 11.10 24.85 4.04
N GLY A 84 10.99 23.52 3.98
CA GLY A 84 11.32 22.75 2.78
C GLY A 84 12.81 22.64 2.48
N GLN A 85 13.66 23.10 3.40
CA GLN A 85 15.11 23.11 3.22
C GLN A 85 15.71 21.74 3.54
N LEU A 86 16.63 21.29 2.69
CA LEU A 86 17.45 20.11 2.96
C LEU A 86 18.38 20.39 4.14
N LEU A 87 18.24 19.63 5.22
CA LEU A 87 19.04 19.75 6.43
C LEU A 87 20.21 18.77 6.46
N LYS A 88 20.00 17.53 5.99
CA LYS A 88 21.00 16.47 6.08
C LYS A 88 20.81 15.43 4.98
N LYS A 89 21.94 14.88 4.53
CA LYS A 89 22.00 13.65 3.74
C LYS A 89 22.66 12.56 4.59
N ILE A 90 21.94 11.49 4.87
CA ILE A 90 22.50 10.29 5.52
C ILE A 90 23.00 9.38 4.41
N ARG A 91 24.31 9.43 4.15
CA ARG A 91 24.96 8.56 3.18
C ARG A 91 25.17 7.18 3.79
N ILE A 92 24.78 6.14 3.05
CA ILE A 92 24.98 4.75 3.45
C ILE A 92 26.09 4.16 2.59
N ASP A 93 27.16 3.69 3.25
CA ASP A 93 28.30 3.14 2.54
C ASP A 93 27.97 1.78 1.92
N TYR A 94 28.52 1.51 0.73
CA TYR A 94 28.37 0.20 0.09
C TYR A 94 29.22 -0.87 0.78
N GLU A 95 30.43 -0.50 1.20
CA GLU A 95 31.46 -1.39 1.73
C GLU A 95 32.05 -0.84 3.03
N GLY A 96 32.92 -1.60 3.68
CA GLY A 96 33.55 -1.23 4.95
C GLY A 96 32.74 -1.68 6.18
N ALA A 97 33.18 -1.23 7.36
CA ALA A 97 32.59 -1.67 8.64
C ALA A 97 31.10 -1.29 8.78
N ASN A 98 30.69 -0.17 8.17
CA ASN A 98 29.31 0.29 8.08
C ASN A 98 28.67 0.01 6.72
N GLY A 99 29.25 -0.90 5.92
CA GLY A 99 28.78 -1.21 4.57
C GLY A 99 27.43 -1.92 4.56
N VAL A 100 26.47 -1.36 3.82
CA VAL A 100 25.10 -1.86 3.63
C VAL A 100 24.80 -2.14 2.14
N THR A 101 25.81 -2.21 1.28
CA THR A 101 25.65 -2.34 -0.18
C THR A 101 24.54 -1.41 -0.69
N ARG A 102 23.43 -1.94 -1.22
CA ARG A 102 22.23 -1.20 -1.59
C ARG A 102 21.09 -1.55 -0.65
N PHE A 103 20.45 -0.54 -0.06
CA PHE A 103 19.17 -0.72 0.63
C PHE A 103 17.99 -0.34 -0.28
N ILE A 104 16.85 -0.98 -0.07
CA ILE A 104 15.58 -0.62 -0.74
C ILE A 104 14.52 -0.59 0.32
N GLY A 105 14.00 0.60 0.63
CA GLY A 105 13.08 0.79 1.74
C GLY A 105 13.80 1.05 3.06
N TYR A 106 13.20 1.92 3.86
CA TYR A 106 13.63 2.22 5.22
C TYR A 106 12.41 2.49 6.10
N TYR A 107 12.62 2.53 7.40
CA TYR A 107 11.66 3.00 8.39
C TYR A 107 12.44 3.86 9.39
N ILE A 108 11.94 5.05 9.68
CA ILE A 108 12.58 6.00 10.59
C ILE A 108 11.65 6.28 11.75
N LYS A 109 12.14 6.00 12.96
CA LYS A 109 11.45 6.37 14.20
C LYS A 109 12.06 7.63 14.79
N SER A 110 13.38 7.75 14.71
CA SER A 110 14.15 8.94 15.07
C SER A 110 15.49 8.94 14.32
N LEU A 111 16.28 10.01 14.49
CA LEU A 111 17.64 10.05 13.94
C LEU A 111 18.57 9.00 14.58
N ASP A 112 18.23 8.39 15.70
CA ASP A 112 19.07 7.34 16.30
C ASP A 112 18.54 5.92 16.03
N GLU A 113 17.40 5.81 15.33
CA GLU A 113 16.68 4.56 15.13
C GLU A 113 16.07 4.51 13.72
N ILE A 114 16.92 4.15 12.74
CA ILE A 114 16.56 4.00 11.33
C ILE A 114 16.80 2.55 10.90
N TYR A 115 15.78 1.90 10.35
CA TYR A 115 15.84 0.52 9.89
C TYR A 115 15.87 0.47 8.36
N LEU A 116 16.79 -0.31 7.80
CA LEU A 116 16.96 -0.49 6.37
C LEU A 116 16.61 -1.93 5.96
N SER A 117 15.85 -2.10 4.88
CA SER A 117 15.67 -3.41 4.24
C SER A 117 16.72 -3.66 3.16
N ARG A 118 17.12 -4.93 3.04
CA ARG A 118 18.06 -5.42 2.05
C ARG A 118 17.35 -6.22 0.97
N PRO A 119 17.55 -5.91 -0.33
CA PRO A 119 16.96 -6.69 -1.41
C PRO A 119 17.58 -8.06 -1.63
N ASP A 120 18.82 -8.24 -1.20
CA ASP A 120 19.63 -9.41 -1.46
C ASP A 120 19.65 -10.41 -0.31
N LYS A 121 19.17 -10.04 0.88
CA LYS A 121 19.28 -10.85 2.11
C LYS A 121 18.10 -10.63 3.05
N CYS A 122 17.75 -11.68 3.79
CA CYS A 122 16.84 -11.59 4.93
C CYS A 122 17.54 -10.91 6.13
N GLU A 123 17.85 -9.63 5.98
CA GLU A 123 18.52 -8.81 7.00
C GLU A 123 17.86 -7.42 7.12
N ILE A 124 17.53 -7.02 8.35
CA ILE A 124 17.18 -5.63 8.68
C ILE A 124 18.35 -4.99 9.40
N ILE A 125 18.78 -3.82 8.94
CA ILE A 125 19.94 -3.13 9.50
C ILE A 125 19.45 -1.89 10.22
N LEU A 126 19.75 -1.80 11.52
CA LEU A 126 19.52 -0.62 12.34
C LEU A 126 20.76 0.28 12.27
N ILE A 127 20.57 1.52 11.85
CA ILE A 127 21.60 2.56 11.79
C ILE A 127 21.24 3.78 12.64
N ASP A 128 22.24 4.60 12.94
CA ASP A 128 22.06 5.97 13.42
C ASP A 128 21.98 6.99 12.26
N GLY A 129 21.78 8.25 12.62
CA GLY A 129 21.60 9.36 11.69
C GLY A 129 22.88 9.77 10.99
N ASN A 130 24.02 9.15 11.32
CA ASN A 130 25.30 9.33 10.63
C ASN A 130 25.61 8.14 9.71
N GLY A 131 24.72 7.16 9.60
CA GLY A 131 24.90 5.97 8.78
C GLY A 131 25.70 4.86 9.47
N ASN A 132 25.99 4.98 10.77
CA ASN A 132 26.71 3.91 11.49
C ASN A 132 25.76 2.76 11.82
N ILE A 133 26.21 1.53 11.59
CA ILE A 133 25.44 0.34 11.92
C ILE A 133 25.44 0.13 13.44
N LYS A 134 24.25 0.07 14.05
CA LYS A 134 24.04 -0.24 15.47
C LYS A 134 23.76 -1.72 15.69
N LYS A 135 22.93 -2.33 14.83
CA LYS A 135 22.52 -3.74 14.94
C LYS A 135 22.08 -4.29 13.58
N LYS A 136 22.22 -5.60 13.39
CA LYS A 136 21.67 -6.34 12.24
C LYS A 136 20.75 -7.44 12.77
N TYR A 137 19.56 -7.56 12.19
CA TYR A 137 18.58 -8.60 12.49
C TYR A 137 18.52 -9.55 11.30
N ASN A 138 19.05 -10.76 11.46
CA ASN A 138 18.93 -11.82 10.47
C ASN A 138 17.58 -12.55 10.67
N TYR A 139 16.89 -12.83 9.56
CA TYR A 139 15.64 -13.59 9.54
C TYR A 139 15.60 -14.57 8.36
N GLU A 140 16.72 -15.20 8.03
CA GLU A 140 16.79 -16.18 6.92
C GLU A 140 15.85 -17.37 7.10
N SER A 141 15.60 -17.78 8.34
CA SER A 141 14.59 -18.78 8.68
C SER A 141 13.85 -18.42 9.95
N THR A 142 12.64 -18.95 10.07
CA THR A 142 11.88 -18.94 11.31
C THR A 142 12.45 -19.93 12.34
N ASP A 143 12.01 -19.80 13.59
CA ASP A 143 12.40 -20.68 14.70
C ASP A 143 12.02 -22.16 14.45
N ASP A 144 10.98 -22.41 13.64
CA ASP A 144 10.56 -23.75 13.20
C ASP A 144 11.27 -24.24 11.91
N GLY A 145 12.24 -23.48 11.41
CA GLY A 145 13.13 -23.86 10.31
C GLY A 145 12.58 -23.59 8.91
N GLN A 146 11.48 -22.86 8.74
CA GLN A 146 11.04 -22.43 7.41
C GLN A 146 11.95 -21.33 6.86
N MET A 147 12.56 -21.58 5.70
CA MET A 147 13.31 -20.56 4.95
C MET A 147 12.39 -19.42 4.51
N LEU A 148 12.87 -18.19 4.69
CA LEU A 148 12.19 -16.95 4.34
C LEU A 148 12.85 -16.28 3.14
N ILE A 149 12.18 -15.25 2.61
CA ILE A 149 12.70 -14.38 1.57
C ILE A 149 12.86 -12.95 2.09
N PRO A 150 13.74 -12.12 1.48
CA PRO A 150 13.91 -10.75 1.90
C PRO A 150 12.59 -9.98 1.94
N GLY A 151 12.31 -9.33 3.06
CA GLY A 151 11.13 -8.47 3.23
C GLY A 151 11.43 -7.04 2.80
N PHE A 152 10.49 -6.43 2.06
CA PHE A 152 10.57 -5.07 1.56
C PHE A 152 9.52 -4.17 2.22
N PHE A 153 9.95 -3.08 2.86
CA PHE A 153 9.04 -2.07 3.41
C PHE A 153 9.27 -0.72 2.77
N SER A 154 8.23 -0.23 2.09
CA SER A 154 8.26 1.01 1.33
C SER A 154 6.88 1.64 1.32
N THR A 155 6.84 2.97 1.23
CA THR A 155 5.57 3.70 1.20
C THR A 155 4.93 3.80 -0.19
N ILE A 156 5.65 3.49 -1.28
CA ILE A 156 5.06 3.48 -2.64
C ILE A 156 4.07 2.34 -2.86
N ILE A 157 4.26 1.20 -2.20
CA ILE A 157 3.31 0.06 -2.10
C ILE A 157 2.55 0.12 -0.76
N TYR A 158 3.07 0.88 0.21
CA TYR A 158 2.55 1.07 1.56
C TYR A 158 2.52 -0.23 2.38
N THR A 159 3.72 -0.77 2.63
CA THR A 159 3.98 -1.91 3.53
C THR A 159 4.99 -1.51 4.61
N PRO A 160 4.72 -0.49 5.43
CA PRO A 160 5.68 -0.03 6.43
C PRO A 160 6.01 -1.14 7.44
N LEU A 161 7.18 -1.04 8.07
CA LEU A 161 7.45 -1.78 9.31
C LEU A 161 6.48 -1.31 10.40
N VAL A 162 6.08 -2.25 11.24
CA VAL A 162 5.25 -1.97 12.41
C VAL A 162 5.94 -2.55 13.64
N PHE A 163 5.98 -1.76 14.70
CA PHE A 163 6.48 -2.19 16.00
C PHE A 163 5.30 -2.27 16.98
N ILE A 164 5.18 -3.40 17.66
CA ILE A 164 4.24 -3.59 18.77
C ILE A 164 5.09 -4.16 19.91
N GLU A 165 5.29 -3.36 20.95
CA GLU A 165 6.22 -3.69 22.04
C GLU A 165 7.61 -4.05 21.46
N GLU A 166 8.16 -5.22 21.80
CA GLU A 166 9.45 -5.69 21.31
C GLU A 166 9.39 -6.40 19.94
N LEU A 167 8.21 -6.55 19.34
CA LEU A 167 8.03 -7.27 18.09
C LEU A 167 8.07 -6.33 16.88
N MET A 168 8.99 -6.64 15.95
CA MET A 168 9.06 -6.01 14.63
C MET A 168 8.30 -6.87 13.61
N TYR A 169 7.25 -6.31 13.01
CA TYR A 169 6.44 -6.96 12.00
C TYR A 169 6.96 -6.66 10.60
N ILE A 170 7.46 -7.68 9.91
CA ILE A 170 8.07 -7.54 8.58
C ILE A 170 7.10 -8.08 7.52
N PRO A 171 6.75 -7.28 6.49
CA PRO A 171 5.92 -7.77 5.40
C PRO A 171 6.70 -8.85 4.62
N GLN A 172 5.98 -9.84 4.12
CA GLN A 172 6.53 -10.89 3.27
C GLN A 172 5.78 -10.94 1.94
N ASP A 173 6.48 -11.37 0.91
CA ASP A 173 5.90 -11.75 -0.38
C ASP A 173 5.61 -13.26 -0.41
N LEU A 174 4.89 -13.70 -1.44
CA LEU A 174 4.68 -15.12 -1.69
C LEU A 174 6.03 -15.79 -1.91
N ASN A 175 6.37 -16.79 -1.09
CA ASN A 175 7.69 -17.42 -1.13
C ASN A 175 7.73 -18.56 -2.16
N PRO A 176 8.41 -18.38 -3.32
CA PRO A 176 8.47 -19.39 -4.36
C PRO A 176 9.30 -20.62 -3.97
N MET A 177 10.19 -20.51 -2.96
CA MET A 177 10.99 -21.63 -2.46
C MET A 177 10.12 -22.74 -1.85
N LEU A 178 8.90 -22.41 -1.44
CA LEU A 178 7.93 -23.36 -0.89
C LEU A 178 7.20 -24.18 -1.96
N SER A 179 7.48 -23.94 -3.25
CA SER A 179 6.99 -24.73 -4.38
C SER A 179 5.46 -24.91 -4.32
N ASP A 180 4.93 -26.13 -4.40
CA ASP A 180 3.48 -26.40 -4.36
C ASP A 180 2.77 -25.89 -3.10
N LYS A 181 3.50 -25.70 -2.00
CA LYS A 181 2.95 -25.24 -0.73
C LYS A 181 3.02 -23.73 -0.55
N MET A 182 3.37 -22.97 -1.58
CA MET A 182 3.58 -21.52 -1.45
C MET A 182 2.36 -20.78 -0.90
N LEU A 183 1.13 -21.09 -1.35
CA LEU A 183 -0.08 -20.45 -0.80
C LEU A 183 -0.43 -20.93 0.61
N GLU A 184 -0.13 -22.19 0.94
CA GLU A 184 -0.44 -22.78 2.25
C GLU A 184 0.51 -22.30 3.36
N ARG A 185 1.77 -22.00 3.00
CA ARG A 185 2.86 -21.79 3.96
C ARG A 185 3.46 -20.39 3.93
N SER A 186 3.26 -19.59 2.88
CA SER A 186 3.75 -18.21 2.88
C SER A 186 2.87 -17.34 3.76
N SER A 187 3.44 -16.84 4.84
CA SER A 187 2.80 -15.82 5.66
C SER A 187 2.83 -14.48 4.94
N VAL A 188 1.78 -13.67 5.09
CA VAL A 188 1.82 -12.26 4.65
C VAL A 188 2.77 -11.43 5.51
N THR A 189 3.11 -11.92 6.71
CA THR A 189 3.95 -11.20 7.67
C THR A 189 4.65 -12.18 8.61
N ILE A 190 5.86 -11.82 9.01
CA ILE A 190 6.62 -12.46 10.09
C ILE A 190 6.85 -11.46 11.22
N THR A 191 7.26 -11.98 12.38
CA THR A 191 7.76 -11.15 13.49
C THR A 191 9.21 -11.48 13.78
N ILE A 192 9.98 -10.45 14.14
CA ILE A 192 11.27 -10.59 14.84
C ILE A 192 11.09 -10.00 16.23
N ASP A 193 11.38 -10.79 17.26
CA ASP A 193 11.56 -10.27 18.61
C ASP A 193 12.90 -9.53 18.69
N THR A 194 12.85 -8.23 18.96
CA THR A 194 14.04 -7.37 18.91
C THR A 194 15.01 -7.59 20.08
N LEU A 195 14.58 -8.27 21.15
CA LEU A 195 15.39 -8.66 22.30
C LEU A 195 16.03 -10.03 22.09
N THR A 196 15.24 -11.03 21.70
CA THR A 196 15.71 -12.43 21.58
C THR A 196 16.22 -12.79 20.18
N ASN A 197 15.89 -11.97 19.17
CA ASN A 197 16.05 -12.24 17.74
C ASN A 197 15.26 -13.47 17.24
N GLY A 198 14.28 -13.95 18.00
CA GLY A 198 13.40 -15.05 17.57
C GLY A 198 12.52 -14.62 16.40
N VAL A 199 12.34 -15.51 15.43
CA VAL A 199 11.63 -15.21 14.17
C VAL A 199 10.43 -16.15 14.01
N LYS A 200 9.22 -15.57 13.92
CA LYS A 200 7.98 -16.37 13.81
C LYS A 200 7.17 -16.02 12.58
N ASN A 201 6.67 -17.04 11.92
CA ASN A 201 5.58 -16.92 10.96
C ASN A 201 4.28 -16.61 11.69
N LEU A 202 3.54 -15.63 11.19
CA LEU A 202 2.16 -15.41 11.62
C LEU A 202 1.20 -16.21 10.73
N PRO A 203 0.03 -16.66 11.22
CA PRO A 203 -0.81 -17.65 10.54
C PRO A 203 -1.58 -17.13 9.31
N MET A 204 -1.76 -15.82 9.13
CA MET A 204 -2.43 -15.29 7.94
C MET A 204 -1.63 -15.58 6.65
N ARG A 205 -2.33 -16.15 5.65
CA ARG A 205 -1.79 -16.52 4.34
C ARG A 205 -2.30 -15.57 3.26
N PHE A 206 -1.72 -15.67 2.07
CA PHE A 206 -2.18 -14.96 0.90
C PHE A 206 -3.57 -15.47 0.48
N PRO A 207 -4.52 -14.58 0.13
CA PRO A 207 -5.77 -15.03 -0.47
C PRO A 207 -5.51 -15.70 -1.82
N PRO A 208 -6.36 -16.66 -2.23
CA PRO A 208 -6.16 -17.42 -3.47
C PRO A 208 -6.56 -16.61 -4.71
N ILE A 209 -5.89 -15.48 -4.94
CA ILE A 209 -6.12 -14.56 -6.07
C ILE A 209 -5.85 -15.25 -7.42
N VAL A 210 -4.73 -15.97 -7.49
CA VAL A 210 -4.38 -16.88 -8.59
C VAL A 210 -3.97 -18.23 -8.04
N SER A 211 -4.13 -19.29 -8.83
CA SER A 211 -3.73 -20.64 -8.41
C SER A 211 -2.22 -20.81 -8.44
N VAL A 212 -1.67 -21.74 -7.64
CA VAL A 212 -0.23 -22.11 -7.70
C VAL A 212 0.15 -22.56 -9.10
N GLU A 213 -0.74 -23.26 -9.79
CA GLU A 213 -0.52 -23.75 -11.15
C GLU A 213 -0.41 -22.59 -12.16
N ASP A 214 -1.22 -21.55 -12.01
CA ASP A 214 -1.13 -20.35 -12.85
C ASP A 214 0.15 -19.56 -12.57
N VAL A 215 0.62 -19.50 -11.31
CA VAL A 215 1.92 -18.91 -10.97
C VAL A 215 3.05 -19.67 -11.66
N LYS A 216 3.08 -21.01 -11.53
CA LYS A 216 4.12 -21.87 -12.12
C LYS A 216 4.12 -21.87 -13.64
N ASN A 217 2.94 -21.80 -14.26
CA ASN A 217 2.79 -21.73 -15.71
C ASN A 217 2.92 -20.32 -16.28
N HIS A 218 3.41 -19.37 -15.47
CA HIS A 218 3.58 -17.98 -15.87
C HIS A 218 2.32 -17.39 -16.51
N LYS A 219 1.19 -17.52 -15.82
CA LYS A 219 -0.09 -16.89 -16.20
C LYS A 219 -0.37 -15.64 -15.37
N THR A 220 0.70 -14.94 -15.00
CA THR A 220 0.68 -13.79 -14.09
C THR A 220 1.48 -12.62 -14.65
N VAL A 221 1.20 -11.41 -14.17
CA VAL A 221 1.94 -10.17 -14.43
C VAL A 221 2.88 -9.77 -13.29
N GLY A 222 2.91 -10.56 -12.22
CA GLY A 222 3.89 -10.49 -11.14
C GLY A 222 3.54 -9.54 -10.01
N ASN A 223 2.27 -9.11 -9.91
CA ASN A 223 1.78 -8.24 -8.83
C ASN A 223 0.41 -8.66 -8.28
N GLU A 224 -0.05 -9.86 -8.62
CA GLU A 224 -1.35 -10.41 -8.20
C GLU A 224 -1.46 -10.59 -6.68
N PHE A 225 -0.35 -10.96 -6.04
CA PHE A 225 -0.25 -11.12 -4.60
C PHE A 225 0.27 -9.88 -3.88
N SER A 226 0.58 -8.80 -4.61
CA SER A 226 0.98 -7.55 -3.98
C SER A 226 -0.17 -6.98 -3.15
N TYR A 227 0.18 -6.43 -1.99
CA TYR A 227 -0.77 -5.83 -1.07
C TYR A 227 -0.15 -4.60 -0.43
N SER A 228 -1.03 -3.75 0.10
CA SER A 228 -0.68 -2.72 1.06
C SER A 228 -1.21 -3.13 2.44
N ARG A 229 -0.59 -2.60 3.50
CA ARG A 229 -1.06 -2.81 4.87
C ARG A 229 -0.88 -1.57 5.74
N CYS A 230 -1.75 -1.43 6.73
CA CYS A 230 -1.57 -0.48 7.82
C CYS A 230 -1.90 -1.14 9.17
N PHE A 231 -1.43 -0.52 10.26
CA PHE A 231 -1.80 -0.88 11.62
C PHE A 231 -2.48 0.33 12.25
N ASN A 232 -3.68 0.14 12.79
CA ASN A 232 -4.49 1.22 13.36
C ASN A 232 -4.32 1.39 14.89
N GLY A 233 -3.26 0.81 15.46
CA GLY A 233 -3.05 0.74 16.91
C GLY A 233 -3.69 -0.49 17.58
N ARG A 234 -4.58 -1.21 16.88
CA ARG A 234 -5.26 -2.41 17.40
C ARG A 234 -5.22 -3.59 16.45
N GLN A 235 -5.38 -3.35 15.15
CA GLN A 235 -5.56 -4.35 14.11
C GLN A 235 -4.72 -4.00 12.90
N PHE A 236 -4.23 -5.03 12.22
CA PHE A 236 -3.69 -4.91 10.88
C PHE A 236 -4.82 -4.94 9.87
N VAL A 237 -4.70 -4.11 8.83
CA VAL A 237 -5.63 -4.07 7.71
C VAL A 237 -4.84 -4.24 6.42
N TYR A 238 -5.21 -5.23 5.61
CA TYR A 238 -4.56 -5.58 4.36
C TYR A 238 -5.49 -5.30 3.18
N SER A 239 -4.92 -4.74 2.11
CA SER A 239 -5.59 -4.52 0.83
C SER A 239 -4.77 -5.14 -0.29
N PHE A 240 -5.21 -6.30 -0.79
CA PHE A 240 -4.61 -6.95 -1.96
C PHE A 240 -5.01 -6.23 -3.25
N PHE A 241 -4.08 -6.13 -4.20
CA PHE A 241 -4.28 -5.32 -5.40
C PHE A 241 -5.39 -5.85 -6.31
N TYR A 242 -5.61 -7.16 -6.28
CA TYR A 242 -6.60 -7.83 -7.13
C TYR A 242 -7.80 -8.39 -6.35
N ASP A 243 -8.08 -7.84 -5.16
CA ASP A 243 -9.23 -8.22 -4.34
C ASP A 243 -10.12 -7.02 -4.00
N GLU A 244 -11.43 -7.19 -4.11
CA GLU A 244 -12.40 -6.16 -3.71
C GLU A 244 -12.56 -6.07 -2.18
N ASP A 245 -12.18 -7.12 -1.46
CA ASP A 245 -12.24 -7.18 -0.01
C ASP A 245 -10.93 -6.65 0.61
N ILE A 246 -11.07 -6.04 1.78
CA ILE A 246 -9.96 -5.82 2.72
C ILE A 246 -10.03 -6.87 3.83
N TYR A 247 -8.86 -7.20 4.38
CA TYR A 247 -8.71 -8.21 5.43
C TYR A 247 -8.26 -7.52 6.71
N ILE A 248 -8.98 -7.73 7.79
CA ILE A 248 -8.71 -7.15 9.09
C ILE A 248 -8.32 -8.28 10.03
N THR A 249 -7.24 -8.09 10.77
CA THR A 249 -6.73 -9.12 11.68
C THR A 249 -6.07 -8.52 12.92
N ASN A 250 -6.04 -9.29 14.02
CA ASN A 250 -5.34 -8.92 15.26
C ASN A 250 -3.81 -9.02 15.10
N PRO A 251 -3.02 -8.52 16.06
CA PRO A 251 -1.55 -8.61 16.01
C PRO A 251 -1.02 -10.02 15.84
N GLU A 252 -1.67 -11.03 16.40
CA GLU A 252 -1.27 -12.44 16.27
C GLU A 252 -1.65 -13.04 14.90
N HIS A 253 -2.45 -12.32 14.11
CA HIS A 253 -2.98 -12.70 12.81
C HIS A 253 -3.82 -14.00 12.77
N ASP A 254 -4.29 -14.48 13.92
CA ASP A 254 -5.08 -15.71 14.04
C ASP A 254 -6.59 -15.49 13.95
N SER A 255 -7.05 -14.24 13.98
CA SER A 255 -8.45 -13.85 13.83
C SER A 255 -8.65 -12.91 12.65
N ILE A 256 -9.09 -13.46 11.52
CA ILE A 256 -9.23 -12.73 10.26
C ILE A 256 -10.71 -12.55 9.93
N PHE A 257 -11.12 -11.34 9.59
CA PHE A 257 -12.40 -11.08 8.94
C PHE A 257 -12.24 -10.18 7.72
N THR A 258 -13.17 -10.29 6.78
CA THR A 258 -13.16 -9.49 5.55
C THR A 258 -14.27 -8.45 5.53
N ARG A 259 -14.03 -7.39 4.77
CA ARG A 259 -15.01 -6.35 4.45
C ARG A 259 -14.88 -5.97 2.99
N LYS A 260 -16.01 -5.97 2.26
CA LYS A 260 -16.03 -5.52 0.86
C LYS A 260 -15.83 -4.01 0.79
N ALA A 261 -14.70 -3.58 0.24
CA ALA A 261 -14.35 -2.18 0.05
C ALA A 261 -14.19 -1.85 -1.44
N LYS A 262 -15.21 -2.23 -2.23
CA LYS A 262 -15.21 -2.13 -3.69
C LYS A 262 -15.39 -0.69 -4.18
N SER A 263 -14.52 -0.25 -5.10
CA SER A 263 -14.65 1.03 -5.82
C SER A 263 -15.94 1.13 -6.64
N LYS A 264 -16.52 2.32 -6.74
CA LYS A 264 -17.61 2.63 -7.68
C LYS A 264 -17.13 2.83 -9.13
N TYR A 265 -15.81 2.99 -9.34
CA TYR A 265 -15.18 3.19 -10.65
C TYR A 265 -14.56 1.89 -11.22
N ILE A 266 -14.77 0.75 -10.56
CA ILE A 266 -14.33 -0.57 -11.06
C ILE A 266 -15.51 -1.53 -11.09
N ASP A 267 -15.76 -2.11 -12.26
CA ASP A 267 -16.76 -3.16 -12.43
C ASP A 267 -16.34 -4.47 -11.77
N LYS A 268 -15.09 -4.88 -11.99
CA LYS A 268 -14.47 -6.05 -11.37
C LYS A 268 -12.96 -5.92 -11.46
N VAL A 269 -12.25 -6.40 -10.44
CA VAL A 269 -10.82 -6.68 -10.55
C VAL A 269 -10.61 -8.17 -10.79
N SER A 270 -9.74 -8.52 -11.71
CA SER A 270 -9.36 -9.91 -11.97
C SER A 270 -7.92 -9.98 -12.47
N PRO A 271 -7.16 -11.01 -12.06
CA PRO A 271 -5.90 -11.33 -12.70
C PRO A 271 -6.09 -11.54 -14.20
N LEU A 272 -5.05 -11.26 -14.98
CA LEU A 272 -5.12 -11.39 -16.44
C LEU A 272 -5.16 -12.82 -16.93
N GLY A 273 -4.51 -13.75 -16.22
CA GLY A 273 -4.46 -15.17 -16.57
C GLY A 273 -3.50 -15.52 -17.71
N TYR A 274 -2.58 -14.62 -18.08
CA TYR A 274 -1.49 -14.87 -19.02
C TYR A 274 -0.28 -13.98 -18.71
N GLN A 275 0.92 -14.40 -19.12
CA GLN A 275 2.12 -13.56 -19.08
C GLN A 275 2.24 -12.72 -20.37
N PRO A 276 2.50 -11.41 -20.26
CA PRO A 276 2.78 -10.57 -21.41
C PRO A 276 4.06 -11.00 -22.15
N ASP A 277 4.08 -10.82 -23.47
CA ASP A 277 5.17 -11.22 -24.37
C ASP A 277 6.50 -10.52 -24.05
N ASN A 278 6.43 -9.28 -23.53
CA ASN A 278 7.60 -8.49 -23.19
C ASN A 278 7.31 -7.45 -22.09
N LEU A 279 8.38 -6.81 -21.60
CA LEU A 279 8.30 -5.81 -20.53
C LEU A 279 7.48 -4.57 -20.91
N ILE A 280 7.54 -4.11 -22.17
CA ILE A 280 6.78 -2.94 -22.64
C ILE A 280 5.28 -3.24 -22.56
N GLN A 281 4.86 -4.41 -23.06
CA GLN A 281 3.47 -4.86 -22.97
C GLN A 281 3.04 -5.05 -21.51
N SER A 282 3.90 -5.63 -20.66
CA SER A 282 3.64 -5.78 -19.23
C SER A 282 3.40 -4.43 -18.53
N ASN A 283 4.26 -3.44 -18.78
CA ASN A 283 4.12 -2.10 -18.20
C ASN A 283 2.85 -1.40 -18.71
N LYS A 284 2.55 -1.52 -20.01
CA LYS A 284 1.31 -0.99 -20.59
C LYS A 284 0.09 -1.58 -19.89
N ILE A 285 0.03 -2.90 -19.81
CA ILE A 285 -1.04 -3.64 -19.15
C ILE A 285 -1.20 -3.19 -17.70
N LYS A 286 -0.10 -3.08 -16.92
CA LYS A 286 -0.14 -2.59 -15.53
C LYS A 286 -0.69 -1.15 -15.42
N CYS A 287 -0.51 -0.34 -16.46
CA CYS A 287 -1.08 0.99 -16.56
C CYS A 287 -2.55 1.02 -16.97
N GLU A 288 -3.12 -0.05 -17.51
CA GLU A 288 -4.49 -0.09 -18.06
C GLU A 288 -5.47 -0.87 -17.19
N VAL A 289 -5.03 -1.99 -16.59
CA VAL A 289 -5.92 -2.88 -15.83
C VAL A 289 -6.42 -2.25 -14.54
N PRO A 290 -7.68 -2.45 -14.15
CA PRO A 290 -8.17 -1.96 -12.86
C PRO A 290 -7.50 -2.74 -11.71
N MET A 291 -7.07 -2.04 -10.65
CA MET A 291 -6.50 -2.67 -9.44
C MET A 291 -6.60 -1.74 -8.22
N TYR A 292 -6.55 -2.29 -7.02
CA TYR A 292 -6.35 -1.54 -5.77
C TYR A 292 -4.87 -1.37 -5.48
N ARG A 293 -4.53 -0.41 -4.61
CA ARG A 293 -3.17 -0.09 -4.19
C ARG A 293 -3.12 0.23 -2.69
N ASN A 294 -2.35 1.27 -2.33
CA ASN A 294 -2.04 1.71 -0.98
C ASN A 294 -3.30 1.82 -0.12
N LEU A 295 -3.19 1.37 1.13
CA LEU A 295 -4.20 1.50 2.16
C LEU A 295 -3.54 2.24 3.32
N ILE A 296 -3.94 3.49 3.52
CA ILE A 296 -3.35 4.38 4.52
C ILE A 296 -4.37 4.61 5.61
N TYR A 297 -3.98 4.37 6.86
CA TYR A 297 -4.79 4.75 8.01
C TYR A 297 -4.47 6.20 8.39
N ASP A 298 -5.52 6.98 8.57
CA ASP A 298 -5.47 8.33 9.09
C ASP A 298 -5.83 8.32 10.56
N GLU A 299 -4.80 8.35 11.41
CA GLU A 299 -4.96 8.33 12.87
C GLU A 299 -5.66 9.58 13.43
N TYR A 300 -5.64 10.71 12.71
CA TYR A 300 -6.22 11.97 13.18
C TYR A 300 -7.73 12.04 12.97
N ARG A 301 -8.22 11.34 11.94
CA ARG A 301 -9.62 11.34 11.50
C ARG A 301 -10.29 9.98 11.69
N GLU A 302 -9.52 8.96 12.10
CA GLU A 302 -9.96 7.57 12.24
C GLU A 302 -10.60 7.00 10.96
N VAL A 303 -10.02 7.31 9.80
CA VAL A 303 -10.47 6.82 8.48
C VAL A 303 -9.36 6.07 7.76
N TYR A 304 -9.71 5.35 6.71
CA TYR A 304 -8.75 4.71 5.80
C TYR A 304 -8.91 5.24 4.38
N TYR A 305 -7.79 5.52 3.74
CA TYR A 305 -7.70 5.87 2.33
C TYR A 305 -7.22 4.66 1.54
N ARG A 306 -8.11 4.05 0.75
CA ARG A 306 -7.78 2.92 -0.13
C ARG A 306 -7.66 3.42 -1.56
N LEU A 307 -6.45 3.39 -2.10
CA LEU A 307 -6.13 3.82 -3.45
C LEU A 307 -6.67 2.81 -4.48
N VAL A 308 -7.19 3.35 -5.57
CA VAL A 308 -7.81 2.61 -6.66
C VAL A 308 -7.28 3.12 -7.98
N TYR A 309 -6.85 2.22 -8.84
CA TYR A 309 -6.64 2.51 -10.26
C TYR A 309 -7.83 1.99 -11.06
N PRO A 310 -8.68 2.86 -11.61
CA PRO A 310 -9.71 2.44 -12.55
C PRO A 310 -9.09 1.89 -13.83
N GLN A 311 -9.91 1.24 -14.65
CA GLN A 311 -9.49 0.84 -15.98
C GLN A 311 -9.22 2.09 -16.83
N THR A 312 -8.09 2.11 -17.52
CA THR A 312 -7.69 3.21 -18.40
C THR A 312 -7.17 2.67 -19.73
N GLU A 313 -7.14 3.51 -20.76
CA GLU A 313 -6.47 3.21 -22.02
C GLU A 313 -5.22 4.10 -22.14
N MET A 314 -4.10 3.48 -22.49
CA MET A 314 -2.83 4.17 -22.69
C MET A 314 -2.63 4.51 -24.17
N GLU A 315 -2.16 5.74 -24.40
CA GLU A 315 -1.76 6.19 -25.73
C GLU A 315 -0.58 5.36 -26.27
N LYS A 316 -0.49 5.27 -27.59
CA LYS A 316 0.62 4.54 -28.24
C LYS A 316 1.93 5.29 -28.02
N ASN A 317 3.01 4.52 -27.85
CA ASN A 317 4.39 5.03 -27.71
C ASN A 317 4.65 5.86 -26.44
N GLU A 318 3.80 5.72 -25.43
CA GLU A 318 4.06 6.23 -24.08
C GLU A 318 5.19 5.46 -23.40
N ASP A 319 5.93 6.12 -22.52
CA ASP A 319 6.79 5.43 -21.57
C ASP A 319 5.92 4.83 -20.45
N TYR A 320 5.41 3.63 -20.69
CA TYR A 320 4.56 2.94 -19.73
C TYR A 320 5.26 2.64 -18.40
N TYR A 321 6.60 2.56 -18.40
CA TYR A 321 7.33 2.37 -17.15
C TYR A 321 7.27 3.64 -16.32
N GLU A 322 7.57 4.79 -16.93
CA GLU A 322 7.50 6.09 -16.27
C GLU A 322 6.07 6.42 -15.81
N VAL A 323 5.06 6.21 -16.66
CA VAL A 323 3.64 6.39 -16.28
C VAL A 323 3.28 5.54 -15.06
N PHE A 324 3.71 4.27 -15.03
CA PHE A 324 3.43 3.40 -13.88
C PHE A 324 4.11 3.91 -12.60
N GLN A 325 5.37 4.35 -12.71
CA GLN A 325 6.16 4.84 -11.59
C GLN A 325 5.58 6.13 -11.00
N PHE A 326 5.07 7.03 -11.84
CA PHE A 326 4.44 8.28 -11.43
C PHE A 326 2.95 8.14 -11.04
N GLY A 327 2.45 6.91 -10.86
CA GLY A 327 1.12 6.71 -10.26
C GLY A 327 -0.03 6.59 -11.25
N ARG A 328 0.28 6.24 -12.51
CA ARG A 328 -0.64 6.02 -13.64
C ARG A 328 -1.38 7.27 -14.10
N LYS A 329 -2.19 7.09 -15.15
CA LYS A 329 -3.03 8.12 -15.75
C LYS A 329 -4.03 8.73 -14.78
N ALA A 330 -4.79 7.89 -14.08
CA ALA A 330 -5.85 8.32 -13.17
C ALA A 330 -5.95 7.37 -11.97
N PHE A 331 -6.49 7.89 -10.87
CA PHE A 331 -6.78 7.10 -9.67
C PHE A 331 -7.96 7.70 -8.91
N SER A 332 -8.60 6.89 -8.08
CA SER A 332 -9.53 7.34 -7.04
C SER A 332 -9.08 6.89 -5.66
N ILE A 333 -9.59 7.54 -4.62
CA ILE A 333 -9.37 7.15 -3.23
C ILE A 333 -10.74 6.85 -2.61
N ILE A 334 -10.94 5.60 -2.19
CA ILE A 334 -12.05 5.20 -1.34
C ILE A 334 -11.74 5.64 0.08
N ILE A 335 -12.74 6.18 0.76
CA ILE A 335 -12.68 6.61 2.15
C ILE A 335 -13.52 5.63 2.97
N LEU A 336 -12.88 4.95 3.92
CA LEU A 336 -13.54 4.03 4.86
C LEU A 336 -13.56 4.66 6.25
N ASN A 337 -14.68 4.55 6.97
CA ASN A 337 -14.72 4.92 8.39
C ASN A 337 -13.98 3.88 9.25
N LYS A 338 -13.90 4.12 10.57
CA LYS A 338 -13.29 3.21 11.54
C LYS A 338 -13.91 1.80 11.59
N ASP A 339 -15.16 1.67 11.16
CA ASP A 339 -15.92 0.42 11.08
C ASP A 339 -15.78 -0.28 9.71
N PHE A 340 -14.88 0.25 8.86
CA PHE A 340 -14.57 -0.24 7.51
C PHE A 340 -15.73 -0.11 6.50
N GLU A 341 -16.64 0.82 6.74
CA GLU A 341 -17.72 1.15 5.82
C GLU A 341 -17.27 2.25 4.85
N ILE A 342 -17.62 2.11 3.56
CA ILE A 342 -17.34 3.15 2.56
C ILE A 342 -18.22 4.37 2.84
N ILE A 343 -17.58 5.48 3.19
CA ILE A 343 -18.22 6.79 3.43
C ILE A 343 -17.99 7.78 2.29
N GLY A 344 -17.07 7.48 1.37
CA GLY A 344 -16.77 8.35 0.24
C GLY A 344 -15.86 7.70 -0.80
N GLU A 345 -15.82 8.29 -2.00
CA GLU A 345 -14.81 7.96 -2.99
C GLU A 345 -14.60 9.14 -3.95
N THR A 346 -13.36 9.65 -4.00
CA THR A 346 -12.97 10.83 -4.78
C THR A 346 -12.09 10.42 -5.95
N LEU A 347 -12.47 10.78 -7.18
CA LEU A 347 -11.67 10.59 -8.39
C LEU A 347 -10.76 11.80 -8.60
N PHE A 348 -9.50 11.54 -8.94
CA PHE A 348 -8.48 12.58 -9.14
C PHE A 348 -8.28 12.89 -10.63
N PRO A 349 -7.90 14.13 -10.97
CA PRO A 349 -7.61 14.51 -12.35
C PRO A 349 -6.42 13.75 -12.92
N GLU A 350 -6.46 13.53 -14.23
CA GLU A 350 -5.42 12.76 -14.92
C GLU A 350 -4.05 13.44 -14.80
N TYR A 351 -2.99 12.64 -14.68
CA TYR A 351 -1.59 13.08 -14.78
C TYR A 351 -1.19 14.27 -13.89
N THR A 352 -1.94 14.52 -12.83
CA THR A 352 -1.73 15.67 -11.94
C THR A 352 -0.94 15.28 -10.69
N TYR A 353 -1.24 14.11 -10.13
CA TYR A 353 -0.68 13.67 -8.85
C TYR A 353 0.04 12.33 -8.96
N VAL A 354 1.06 12.14 -8.12
CA VAL A 354 1.76 10.87 -7.95
C VAL A 354 1.09 10.08 -6.83
N SER A 355 0.17 9.19 -7.21
CA SER A 355 -0.67 8.44 -6.28
C SER A 355 0.08 7.53 -5.30
N GLY A 356 1.31 7.10 -5.63
CA GLY A 356 2.17 6.36 -4.69
C GLY A 356 2.84 7.24 -3.62
N MET A 357 2.85 8.56 -3.79
CA MET A 357 3.52 9.52 -2.93
C MET A 357 2.49 10.33 -2.14
N MET A 358 2.02 9.73 -1.05
CA MET A 358 1.04 10.33 -0.16
C MET A 358 1.31 9.98 1.30
N PHE A 359 0.93 10.89 2.21
CA PHE A 359 1.06 10.71 3.65
C PHE A 359 0.04 11.55 4.41
N VAL A 360 -0.27 11.15 5.65
CA VAL A 360 -1.23 11.85 6.51
C VAL A 360 -0.53 12.73 7.52
N ARG A 361 -1.07 13.93 7.74
CA ARG A 361 -0.71 14.85 8.82
C ARG A 361 -1.95 15.25 9.61
N LYS A 362 -1.75 15.90 10.75
CA LYS A 362 -2.81 16.44 11.63
C LYS A 362 -3.85 17.29 10.89
N ASP A 363 -3.43 17.97 9.84
CA ASP A 363 -4.21 18.94 9.05
C ASP A 363 -4.75 18.41 7.72
N GLY A 364 -4.22 17.31 7.16
CA GLY A 364 -4.85 16.67 6.00
C GLY A 364 -4.11 15.44 5.47
N LEU A 365 -4.61 14.94 4.34
CA LEU A 365 -3.92 14.00 3.47
C LEU A 365 -3.09 14.81 2.46
N TYR A 366 -1.81 14.53 2.36
CA TYR A 366 -0.92 15.16 1.38
C TYR A 366 -0.65 14.20 0.24
N ILE A 367 -0.79 14.68 -1.00
CA ILE A 367 -0.52 13.91 -2.22
C ILE A 367 0.41 14.73 -3.11
N SER A 368 1.48 14.11 -3.61
CA SER A 368 2.44 14.82 -4.47
C SER A 368 1.79 15.23 -5.78
N ASP A 369 1.97 16.48 -6.20
CA ASP A 369 1.60 16.99 -7.53
C ASP A 369 2.79 17.02 -8.51
N SER A 370 3.90 16.38 -8.16
CA SER A 370 5.12 16.28 -8.98
C SER A 370 5.03 15.20 -10.06
N HIS A 371 3.85 14.97 -10.63
CA HIS A 371 3.71 14.09 -11.80
C HIS A 371 4.39 14.76 -13.00
N TYR A 372 5.27 14.06 -13.73
CA TYR A 372 6.08 14.65 -14.82
C TYR A 372 5.27 15.29 -15.96
N LYS A 373 4.04 14.80 -16.18
CA LYS A 373 3.06 15.38 -17.12
C LYS A 373 2.18 16.51 -16.56
N ASN A 374 2.29 16.85 -15.28
CA ASN A 374 1.57 17.99 -14.71
C ASN A 374 2.15 19.29 -15.31
N PRO A 375 1.34 20.23 -15.82
CA PRO A 375 1.84 21.50 -16.34
C PRO A 375 2.69 22.33 -15.36
N SER A 376 2.52 22.15 -14.05
CA SER A 376 3.33 22.81 -13.02
C SER A 376 4.57 22.00 -12.60
N PHE A 377 4.88 20.90 -13.27
CA PHE A 377 6.00 20.03 -12.94
C PHE A 377 7.34 20.78 -12.99
N ASN A 378 8.17 20.54 -11.97
CA ASN A 378 9.53 21.02 -11.89
C ASN A 378 10.38 19.92 -11.26
N GLU A 379 11.36 19.41 -11.99
CA GLU A 379 12.22 18.31 -11.53
C GLU A 379 13.04 18.64 -10.27
N ASN A 380 13.30 19.93 -10.02
CA ASN A 380 14.04 20.42 -8.86
C ASN A 380 13.13 20.71 -7.65
N VAL A 381 11.84 20.42 -7.76
CA VAL A 381 10.86 20.71 -6.70
C VAL A 381 9.97 19.50 -6.48
N LEU A 382 10.11 18.89 -5.30
CA LEU A 382 9.14 17.93 -4.81
C LEU A 382 8.06 18.68 -4.02
N SER A 383 6.82 18.63 -4.50
CA SER A 383 5.69 19.31 -3.85
C SER A 383 4.55 18.35 -3.53
N PHE A 384 3.82 18.70 -2.48
CA PHE A 384 2.63 17.99 -2.01
C PHE A 384 1.49 18.96 -1.75
N ARG A 385 0.29 18.59 -2.19
CA ARG A 385 -0.93 19.36 -1.98
C ARG A 385 -1.75 18.75 -0.85
N ARG A 386 -2.27 19.61 0.04
CA ARG A 386 -3.12 19.17 1.15
C ARG A 386 -4.57 19.01 0.68
N PHE A 387 -5.11 17.85 0.97
CA PHE A 387 -6.52 17.51 0.86
C PHE A 387 -7.12 17.39 2.25
N GLU A 388 -8.26 18.06 2.45
CA GLU A 388 -9.05 17.92 3.67
C GLU A 388 -10.21 16.95 3.47
N LEU A 389 -10.52 16.19 4.52
CA LEU A 389 -11.70 15.34 4.55
C LEU A 389 -12.91 16.20 4.91
N LYS A 390 -13.78 16.47 3.94
CA LYS A 390 -15.05 17.17 4.19
C LYS A 390 -16.18 16.17 4.35
N ASN A 391 -17.02 16.43 5.36
CA ASN A 391 -18.31 15.78 5.47
C ASN A 391 -19.33 16.52 4.61
N ILE A 392 -20.06 15.77 3.81
CA ILE A 392 -21.20 16.24 3.05
C ILE A 392 -22.39 16.07 3.99
N GLU A 393 -22.85 17.16 4.60
CA GLU A 393 -24.13 17.16 5.31
C GLU A 393 -25.26 17.00 4.28
N ASP A 394 -26.27 16.19 4.61
CA ASP A 394 -27.51 16.07 3.80
C ASP A 394 -28.37 17.33 3.90
#